data_AF-A0A1Y2JMB0-F1
#
_entry.id   AF-A0A1Y2JMB0-F1
#
_cell.length_a   1.000
_cell.length_b   1.000
_cell.length_c   1.000
_cell.angle_alpha   90.00
_cell.angle_beta   90.00
_cell.angle_gamma   90.00
#
_symmetry.space_group_name_H-M   'P 1'
#
loop_
_entity.id
_entity.type
_entity.pdbx_description
1 polymer ?
#
loop_
_entity_poly.entity_id
_entity_poly.type
_entity_poly.pdbx_seq_one_letter_code
_entity_poly.pdbx_strand_id
1 'polypeptide(L)'
;MSGELDQSQGRPVKITLGEMREMGLRGVLVYCADYRCSHHVALSADHWFDDMRLSDIEQRVACSGCGQRGAEVRPGFESGKPSQFALSK
;
A
#
# COMPACT_ATOMS: atom_id res chain seq x y z
N MET A 1 -11.11 -8.93 29.68
CA MET A 1 -10.64 -10.08 28.87
C MET A 1 -10.38 -9.55 27.48
N SER A 2 -9.18 -9.84 26.99
CA SER A 2 -8.46 -9.22 25.88
C SER A 2 -9.29 -9.08 24.61
N GLY A 3 -9.32 -7.85 24.07
CA GLY A 3 -9.73 -7.59 22.70
C GLY A 3 -8.67 -8.10 21.76
N GLU A 4 -8.75 -9.38 21.43
CA GLU A 4 -7.98 -9.99 20.36
C GLU A 4 -8.74 -9.71 19.05
N LEU A 5 -8.40 -8.61 18.39
CA LEU A 5 -8.77 -8.45 16.99
C LEU A 5 -7.88 -9.43 16.22
N ASP A 6 -8.43 -10.62 15.96
CA ASP A 6 -7.89 -11.57 14.99
C ASP A 6 -7.81 -10.88 13.62
N GLN A 7 -6.65 -10.27 13.32
CA GLN A 7 -6.34 -9.65 12.03
C GLN A 7 -6.10 -10.71 10.92
N SER A 8 -6.41 -11.98 11.19
CA SER A 8 -6.05 -13.12 10.36
C SER A 8 -7.20 -13.69 9.52
N GLN A 9 -8.42 -13.18 9.65
CA GLN A 9 -9.50 -13.49 8.69
C GLN A 9 -9.28 -12.68 7.39
N GLY A 10 -8.39 -13.19 6.54
CA GLY A 10 -8.19 -12.82 5.13
C GLY A 10 -8.41 -11.35 4.76
N ARG A 11 -7.33 -10.56 4.67
CA ARG A 11 -7.39 -9.20 4.11
C ARG A 11 -8.20 -9.20 2.80
N PRO A 12 -9.15 -8.26 2.62
CA PRO A 12 -9.93 -8.18 1.40
C PRO A 12 -9.01 -8.18 0.17
N VAL A 13 -9.33 -9.04 -0.80
CA VAL A 13 -8.60 -9.07 -2.07
C VAL A 13 -8.81 -7.74 -2.77
N LYS A 14 -7.71 -7.05 -3.06
CA LYS A 14 -7.74 -5.75 -3.73
C LYS A 14 -7.59 -5.91 -5.24
N ILE A 15 -7.87 -4.82 -5.95
CA ILE A 15 -7.67 -4.69 -7.39
C ILE A 15 -6.23 -5.00 -7.78
N THR A 16 -6.05 -5.36 -9.05
CA THR A 16 -4.74 -5.50 -9.68
C THR A 16 -4.14 -4.12 -9.99
N LEU A 17 -2.82 -4.09 -10.23
CA LEU A 17 -2.16 -2.89 -10.71
C LEU A 17 -2.57 -2.52 -12.12
N GLY A 18 -2.96 -3.49 -12.96
CA GLY A 18 -3.55 -3.24 -14.27
C GLY A 18 -4.86 -2.45 -14.17
N GLU A 19 -5.79 -2.92 -13.33
CA GLU A 19 -7.07 -2.22 -13.05
C GLU A 19 -6.80 -0.81 -12.48
N MET A 20 -5.78 -0.65 -11.64
CA MET A 20 -5.36 0.66 -11.14
C MET A 20 -4.88 1.59 -12.26
N ARG A 21 -4.08 1.07 -13.20
CA ARG A 21 -3.55 1.83 -14.35
C ARG A 21 -4.63 2.19 -15.36
N GLU A 22 -5.62 1.32 -15.56
CA GLU A 22 -6.80 1.61 -16.39
C GLU A 22 -7.61 2.79 -15.84
N MET A 23 -7.63 2.98 -14.52
CA MET A 23 -8.18 4.18 -13.88
C MET A 23 -7.27 5.42 -13.97
N GLY A 24 -6.12 5.33 -14.67
CA GLY A 24 -5.15 6.41 -14.80
C GLY A 24 -4.23 6.58 -13.58
N LEU A 25 -4.26 5.67 -12.61
CA LEU A 25 -3.45 5.75 -11.40
C LEU A 25 -2.15 4.97 -11.55
N ARG A 26 -1.01 5.62 -11.28
CA ARG A 26 0.33 5.02 -11.44
C ARG A 26 1.12 4.86 -10.14
N GLY A 27 0.62 5.35 -9.02
CA GLY A 27 1.30 5.27 -7.73
C GLY A 27 0.46 4.63 -6.64
N VAL A 28 1.11 4.20 -5.56
CA VAL A 28 0.47 3.59 -4.40
C VAL A 28 0.97 4.20 -3.10
N LEU A 29 0.05 4.45 -2.17
CA LEU A 29 0.39 4.81 -0.80
C LEU A 29 0.42 3.55 0.06
N VAL A 30 1.54 3.33 0.73
CA VAL A 30 1.79 2.17 1.60
C VAL A 30 1.86 2.66 3.05
N TYR A 31 0.92 2.25 3.87
CA TYR A 31 0.84 2.59 5.29
C TYR A 31 1.29 1.42 6.15
N CYS A 32 2.02 1.69 7.23
CA CYS A 32 2.33 0.67 8.23
C CYS A 32 1.04 0.04 8.78
N ALA A 33 1.04 -1.29 8.97
CA ALA A 33 -0.11 -1.98 9.58
C ALA A 33 -0.35 -1.57 11.05
N ASP A 34 0.68 -1.11 11.75
CA ASP A 34 0.51 -0.47 13.05
C ASP A 34 0.20 1.01 12.87
N TYR A 35 -1.07 1.38 13.08
CA TYR A 35 -1.55 2.77 12.98
C TYR A 35 -0.81 3.72 13.94
N ARG A 36 -0.24 3.20 15.04
CA ARG A 36 0.52 4.02 16.01
C ARG A 36 1.87 4.43 15.44
N CYS A 37 2.42 3.67 14.51
CA CYS A 37 3.69 3.97 13.85
C CYS A 37 3.59 5.20 12.95
N SER A 38 2.42 5.52 12.41
CA SER A 38 2.16 6.65 11.50
C SER A 38 3.05 6.73 10.24
N HIS A 39 3.91 5.73 10.01
CA HIS A 39 4.77 5.66 8.84
C HIS A 39 3.97 5.28 7.61
N HIS A 40 4.21 6.02 6.54
CA HIS A 40 3.73 5.71 5.23
C HIS A 40 4.77 6.14 4.20
N VAL A 41 4.73 5.50 3.04
CA VAL A 41 5.56 5.85 1.91
C VAL A 41 4.72 5.90 0.66
N ALA A 42 5.14 6.76 -0.25
CA ALA A 42 4.62 6.86 -1.58
C ALA A 42 5.61 6.16 -2.53
N LEU A 43 5.18 5.09 -3.23
CA LEU A 43 5.93 4.42 -4.28
C LEU A 43 5.24 4.51 -5.66
N SER A 44 6.01 4.76 -6.73
CA SER A 44 5.52 4.51 -8.10
C SER A 44 5.25 3.02 -8.24
N ALA A 45 4.13 2.66 -8.85
CA ALA A 45 3.79 1.28 -9.10
C ALA A 45 4.28 0.78 -10.46
N ASP A 46 4.90 1.62 -11.30
CA ASP A 46 5.27 1.29 -12.69
C ASP A 46 6.24 0.10 -12.83
N HIS A 47 6.94 -0.26 -11.75
CA HIS A 47 7.89 -1.36 -11.73
C HIS A 47 7.26 -2.74 -11.44
N TRP A 48 5.97 -2.80 -11.10
CA TRP A 48 5.27 -4.06 -10.84
C TRP A 48 4.34 -4.46 -12.01
N PHE A 49 4.16 -5.76 -12.20
CA PHE A 49 3.32 -6.31 -13.27
C PHE A 49 1.83 -5.99 -13.06
N ASP A 50 1.06 -5.94 -14.16
CA ASP A 50 -0.37 -5.62 -14.15
C ASP A 50 -1.23 -6.63 -13.39
N ASP A 51 -0.82 -7.89 -13.34
CA ASP A 51 -1.52 -8.98 -12.66
C ASP A 51 -1.31 -8.99 -11.14
N MET A 52 -0.30 -8.27 -10.64
CA MET A 52 -0.02 -8.17 -9.22
C MET A 52 -1.13 -7.37 -8.52
N ARG A 53 -1.68 -7.91 -7.42
CA ARG A 53 -2.71 -7.23 -6.63
C ARG A 53 -2.12 -6.29 -5.61
N LEU A 54 -2.86 -5.26 -5.20
CA LEU A 54 -2.42 -4.45 -4.06
C LEU A 54 -2.30 -5.30 -2.79
N SER A 55 -3.21 -6.27 -2.58
CA SER A 55 -3.16 -7.21 -1.45
C SER A 55 -1.92 -8.13 -1.48
N ASP A 56 -1.34 -8.36 -2.66
CA ASP A 56 -0.07 -9.09 -2.79
C ASP A 56 1.10 -8.29 -2.22
N ILE A 57 1.14 -6.99 -2.49
CA ILE A 57 2.16 -6.08 -1.97
C ILE A 57 2.01 -5.96 -0.45
N GLU A 58 0.77 -5.79 0.02
CA GLU A 58 0.43 -5.65 1.42
C GLU A 58 1.00 -6.73 2.33
N GLN A 59 1.07 -7.98 1.87
CA GLN A 59 1.58 -9.11 2.66
C GLN A 59 3.10 -9.23 2.65
N ARG A 60 3.77 -8.60 1.67
CA ARG A 60 5.22 -8.79 1.40
C ARG A 60 6.10 -7.70 2.01
N VAL A 61 5.52 -6.60 2.48
CA VAL A 61 6.26 -5.46 3.01
C VAL A 61 6.33 -5.46 4.54
N ALA A 62 7.38 -4.85 5.09
CA ALA A 62 7.53 -4.60 6.52
C ALA A 62 7.92 -3.14 6.74
N CYS A 63 7.46 -2.55 7.85
CA CYS A 63 7.81 -1.19 8.20
C CYS A 63 9.26 -1.10 8.68
N SER A 64 10.08 -0.25 8.06
CA SER A 64 11.46 -0.01 8.49
C SER A 64 11.56 0.72 9.84
N GLY A 65 10.50 1.40 10.28
CA GLY A 65 10.47 2.13 11.55
C GLY A 65 10.18 1.24 12.76
N CYS A 66 9.11 0.45 12.72
CA CYS A 66 8.69 -0.39 13.85
C CYS A 66 8.88 -1.90 13.63
N GLY A 67 9.28 -2.33 12.42
CA GLY A 67 9.46 -3.75 12.09
C GLY A 67 8.17 -4.53 11.82
N GLN A 68 6.99 -3.92 11.97
CA GLN A 68 5.70 -4.58 11.74
C GLN A 68 5.62 -5.12 10.31
N ARG A 69 5.25 -6.40 10.18
CA ARG A 69 4.98 -7.03 8.88
C ARG A 69 3.58 -6.71 8.42
N GLY A 70 3.44 -6.50 7.12
CA GLY A 70 2.21 -6.10 6.49
C GLY A 70 2.06 -4.59 6.39
N ALA A 71 1.32 -4.16 5.38
CA ALA A 71 0.94 -2.76 5.18
C ALA A 71 -0.50 -2.63 4.68
N GLU A 72 -1.08 -1.45 4.77
CA GLU A 72 -2.26 -1.10 3.99
C GLU A 72 -1.81 -0.37 2.72
N VAL A 73 -2.10 -0.94 1.55
CA VAL A 73 -1.75 -0.36 0.25
C VAL A 73 -3.00 0.20 -0.42
N ARG A 74 -2.93 1.46 -0.84
CA ARG A 74 -4.03 2.19 -1.49
C ARG A 74 -3.57 2.79 -2.81
N PRO A 75 -4.44 2.87 -3.84
CA PRO A 75 -4.15 3.66 -5.02
C PRO A 75 -3.83 5.12 -4.64
N GLY A 76 -2.76 5.66 -5.20
CA GLY A 76 -2.32 7.03 -4.99
C GLY A 76 -3.05 7.98 -5.93
N PHE A 77 -4.09 8.64 -5.43
CA PHE A 77 -4.80 9.69 -6.17
C PHE A 77 -3.98 10.99 -6.12
N GLU A 78 -3.70 11.59 -7.28
CA GLU A 78 -3.07 12.91 -7.34
C GLU A 78 -4.03 13.98 -6.81
N SER A 79 -3.65 14.66 -5.75
CA SER A 79 -4.43 15.75 -5.14
C SER A 79 -4.22 17.11 -5.83
N GLY A 80 -3.79 17.11 -7.10
CA GLY A 80 -3.35 18.32 -7.82
C GLY A 80 -2.00 18.90 -7.36
N LYS A 81 -1.35 18.28 -6.37
CA LYS A 81 0.04 18.51 -5.96
C LYS A 81 0.94 17.51 -6.69
N PRO A 82 2.20 17.87 -7.03
CA PRO A 82 3.14 16.92 -7.61
C PRO A 82 3.21 15.68 -6.73
N SER A 83 3.01 14.51 -7.35
CA SER A 83 2.96 13.25 -6.63
C SER A 83 4.25 13.05 -5.83
N GLN A 84 4.15 12.56 -4.58
CA GLN A 84 5.34 12.24 -3.78
C GLN A 84 6.26 11.21 -4.48
N PHE A 85 5.70 10.41 -5.38
CA PHE A 85 6.43 9.47 -6.24
C PHE A 85 7.37 10.19 -7.22
N ALA A 86 6.99 11.39 -7.70
CA ALA A 86 7.78 12.19 -8.62
C ALA A 86 8.84 13.07 -7.91
N LEU A 87 8.75 13.20 -6.58
CA LEU A 87 9.64 14.02 -5.74
C LEU A 87 10.76 13.21 -5.09
N SER A 88 10.71 11.89 -5.15
CA SER A 88 11.74 11.01 -4.63
C SER A 88 12.84 10.89 -5.70
N LYS A 89 13.92 11.65 -5.50
CA LYS A 89 15.04 11.80 -6.42
C LYS A 89 15.95 10.57 -6.45
#